data_AF-A0AAW9SR74-F1
#
_entry.id   AF-A0AAW9SR74-F1
#
_cell.length_a   1.000
_cell.length_b   1.000
_cell.length_c   1.000
_cell.angle_alpha   90.00
_cell.angle_beta   90.00
_cell.angle_gamma   90.00
#
_symmetry.space_group_name_H-M   'P 1'
#
loop_
_entity.id
_entity.type
_entity.pdbx_description
1 polymer ?
#
loop_
_entity_poly.entity_id
_entity_poly.type
_entity_poly.pdbx_seq_one_letter_code
_entity_poly.pdbx_strand_id
1 'polypeptide(L)' 'MRFAVLALFTHAVLILGGTALFAATSLGQATVQDPGAHGFSEILYEFTSAAANNGSGFEGLGDGTGPWNIATGIVMLL' A
#
# COMPACT_ATOMS: atom_id res chain seq x y z
N MET A 1 -27.33 -1.14 -4.42
CA MET A 1 -26.57 -1.51 -3.21
C MET A 1 -25.51 -2.58 -3.45
N ARG A 2 -25.81 -3.73 -4.09
CA ARG A 2 -24.82 -4.83 -4.29
C ARG A 2 -23.47 -4.37 -4.87
N PHE A 3 -23.47 -3.63 -5.97
CA PHE A 3 -22.22 -3.18 -6.62
C PHE A 3 -21.50 -2.08 -5.84
N ALA A 4 -22.25 -1.20 -5.16
CA ALA A 4 -21.66 -0.16 -4.32
C ALA A 4 -20.90 -0.77 -3.12
N VAL A 5 -21.47 -1.81 -2.49
CA VAL A 5 -20.80 -2.55 -1.42
C VAL A 5 -19.52 -3.20 -1.94
N LEU A 6 -19.57 -3.85 -3.11
CA LEU A 6 -18.37 -4.45 -3.71
C LEU A 6 -17.28 -3.42 -3.98
N ALA A 7 -17.61 -2.27 -4.58
CA ALA A 7 -16.65 -1.21 -4.87
C ALA A 7 -15.99 -0.64 -3.59
N LEU A 8 -16.76 -0.49 -2.51
CA LEU A 8 -16.24 0.00 -1.23
C LEU A 8 -15.32 -1.03 -0.56
N PHE A 9 -15.68 -2.31 -0.62
CA PHE A 9 -14.84 -3.39 -0.09
C PHE A 9 -13.56 -3.60 -0.91
N THR A 10 -13.56 -3.33 -2.22
CA THR A 10 -12.34 -3.40 -3.04
C THR A 10 -11.24 -2.53 -2.47
N HIS A 11 -11.53 -1.28 -2.11
CA HIS A 11 -10.54 -0.38 -1.49
C HIS A 11 -9.97 -0.97 -0.20
N ALA A 12 -10.83 -1.46 0.70
CA ALA A 12 -10.39 -2.05 1.96
C ALA A 12 -9.50 -3.29 1.75
N VAL A 13 -9.83 -4.14 0.78
CA VAL A 13 -9.06 -5.35 0.46
C VAL A 13 -7.70 -5.00 -0.13
N LEU A 14 -7.63 -4.05 -1.07
CA LEU A 14 -6.37 -3.64 -1.69
C LEU A 14 -5.44 -2.99 -0.67
N ILE A 15 -5.98 -2.08 0.16
CA ILE A 15 -5.20 -1.38 1.19
C ILE A 15 -4.67 -2.37 2.23
N LEU A 16 -5.57 -3.13 2.87
CA LEU A 16 -5.19 -4.01 3.97
C LEU A 16 -4.42 -5.24 3.50
N GLY A 17 -4.77 -5.79 2.33
CA GLY A 17 -4.09 -6.94 1.74
C GLY A 17 -2.66 -6.60 1.32
N GLY A 18 -2.47 -5.48 0.62
CA GLY A 18 -1.14 -4.99 0.26
C GLY A 18 -0.30 -4.67 1.50
N THR A 19 -0.87 -3.91 2.45
CA THR A 19 -0.20 -3.57 3.71
C THR A 19 0.22 -4.81 4.47
N ALA A 20 -0.66 -5.82 4.61
CA ALA A 20 -0.34 -7.06 5.32
C ALA A 20 0.83 -7.80 4.65
N LEU A 21 0.85 -7.89 3.32
CA LEU A 21 1.92 -8.56 2.59
C LEU A 21 3.28 -7.86 2.76
N PHE A 22 3.32 -6.53 2.60
CA PHE A 22 4.57 -5.77 2.66
C PHE A 22 5.06 -5.55 4.09
N ALA A 23 4.16 -5.42 5.06
CA ALA A 23 4.52 -5.34 6.47
C ALA A 23 4.99 -6.69 7.04
N ALA A 24 4.59 -7.82 6.45
CA ALA A 24 4.99 -9.16 6.90
C ALA A 24 6.21 -9.74 6.18
N THR A 25 6.71 -9.08 5.13
CA THR A 25 7.81 -9.59 4.30
C THR A 25 8.94 -8.58 4.15
N SER A 26 10.12 -9.05 3.75
CA SER A 26 11.25 -8.18 3.44
C SER A 26 11.01 -7.26 2.25
N LEU A 27 9.94 -7.48 1.46
CA LEU A 27 9.57 -6.64 0.32
C LEU A 27 9.25 -5.21 0.77
N GLY A 28 8.58 -5.04 1.92
CA GLY A 28 8.29 -3.73 2.50
C GLY A 28 9.12 -3.42 3.74
N GLN A 29 9.40 -4.40 4.62
CA GLN A 29 10.16 -4.12 5.85
C GLN A 29 11.56 -3.56 5.59
N ALA A 30 12.21 -3.96 4.49
CA ALA A 30 13.55 -3.47 4.16
C ALA A 30 13.55 -2.06 3.54
N THR A 31 12.39 -1.49 3.23
CA THR A 31 12.26 -0.19 2.57
C THR A 31 11.79 0.93 3.49
N VAL A 32 11.38 0.58 4.71
CA VAL A 32 10.93 1.53 5.75
C VAL A 32 12.10 2.40 6.21
N GLN A 33 11.87 3.71 6.34
CA GLN A 33 12.86 4.65 6.91
C GLN A 33 12.78 4.64 8.43
N ASP A 34 11.58 4.80 8.98
CA ASP A 34 11.39 5.00 10.42
C ASP A 34 11.02 3.71 11.14
N PRO A 35 11.73 3.33 12.23
CA PRO A 35 11.39 2.13 12.96
C PRO A 35 10.03 2.24 13.69
N GLY A 36 9.40 1.09 13.91
CA GLY A 36 8.19 0.99 14.71
C GLY A 36 6.92 1.46 13.98
N ALA A 37 6.05 2.17 14.70
CA ALA A 37 4.71 2.51 14.21
C ALA A 37 4.71 3.48 13.01
N HIS A 38 5.72 4.34 12.90
CA HIS A 38 5.83 5.26 11.77
C HIS A 38 6.16 4.48 10.48
N GLY A 39 7.11 3.55 10.51
CA GLY A 39 7.39 2.68 9.38
C GLY A 39 6.23 1.79 8.94
N PHE A 40 5.42 1.31 9.89
CA PHE A 40 4.17 0.65 9.51
C PHE A 40 3.22 1.62 8.78
N SER A 41 3.17 2.88 9.21
CA SER A 41 2.37 3.92 8.57
C SER A 41 2.89 4.27 7.17
N GLU A 42 4.20 4.21 6.91
CA GLU A 42 4.77 4.38 5.57
C GLU A 42 4.19 3.34 4.59
N ILE A 43 4.23 2.06 4.98
CA ILE A 43 3.67 0.97 4.17
C ILE A 43 2.15 1.14 3.99
N LEU A 44 1.43 1.40 5.09
CA LEU A 44 -0.03 1.56 5.05
C LEU A 44 -0.45 2.74 4.17
N TYR A 45 0.28 3.86 4.26
CA TYR A 45 -0.02 5.07 3.51
C TYR A 45 0.19 4.87 2.01
N GLU A 46 1.25 4.16 1.62
CA GLU A 46 1.53 3.87 0.22
C GLU A 46 0.40 3.07 -0.44
N PHE A 47 -0.07 2.00 0.20
CA PHE A 47 -1.22 1.24 -0.30
C PHE A 47 -2.54 2.04 -0.25
N THR A 48 -2.72 2.89 0.75
CA THR A 48 -3.88 3.80 0.84
C THR A 48 -3.89 4.78 -0.32
N SER A 49 -2.74 5.39 -0.60
CA SER A 49 -2.57 6.37 -1.67
C SER A 49 -2.76 5.75 -3.05
N ALA A 50 -2.16 4.57 -3.28
CA ALA A 50 -2.31 3.81 -4.51
C ALA A 50 -3.78 3.42 -4.76
N ALA A 51 -4.47 2.85 -3.77
CA ALA A 51 -5.86 2.40 -3.92
C ALA A 51 -6.84 3.56 -4.13
N ALA A 52 -6.52 4.76 -3.62
CA ALA A 52 -7.32 5.96 -3.82
C ALA A 52 -6.89 6.78 -5.06
N ASN A 53 -5.92 6.29 -5.84
CA ASN A 53 -5.31 6.99 -6.98
C ASN A 53 -4.82 8.40 -6.63
N ASN A 54 -4.36 8.63 -5.40
CA ASN A 54 -3.93 9.94 -4.92
C ASN A 54 -2.50 10.26 -5.39
N GLY A 55 -1.56 9.33 -5.18
CA GLY A 55 -0.17 9.45 -5.61
C GLY A 55 0.74 10.23 -4.65
N SER A 56 0.27 10.57 -3.45
CA SER A 56 1.13 11.08 -2.37
C SER A 56 1.86 9.94 -1.66
N GLY A 57 3.11 10.15 -1.25
CA GLY A 57 3.89 9.18 -0.47
C GLY A 57 4.43 9.77 0.83
N PHE A 58 4.82 8.90 1.76
CA PHE A 58 5.79 9.28 2.79
C PHE A 58 7.17 9.11 2.18
N GLU A 59 7.74 10.22 1.70
CA GLU A 59 8.98 10.30 0.91
C GLU A 59 10.27 9.76 1.60
N GLY A 60 10.14 9.13 2.78
CA GLY A 60 11.17 8.29 3.40
C GLY A 60 11.13 6.83 2.95
N LEU A 61 9.96 6.32 2.52
CA LEU A 61 9.78 4.95 2.07
C LEU A 61 10.59 4.71 0.77
N GLY A 62 11.46 3.69 0.79
CA GLY A 62 12.22 3.24 -0.39
C GLY A 62 11.37 2.45 -1.38
N ASP A 63 10.32 3.06 -1.93
CA ASP A 63 9.30 2.44 -2.78
C ASP A 63 9.71 2.27 -4.27
N GLY A 64 10.87 2.79 -4.67
CA GLY A 64 11.42 2.65 -6.04
C GLY A 64 11.85 1.24 -6.45
N THR A 65 11.39 0.18 -5.76
CA THR A 65 11.77 -1.22 -6.04
C THR A 65 10.76 -1.92 -6.95
N GLY A 66 11.21 -2.98 -7.63
CA GLY A 66 10.33 -3.81 -8.47
C GLY A 66 9.05 -4.30 -7.77
N PRO A 67 9.13 -4.89 -6.56
CA PRO A 67 7.96 -5.31 -5.80
C PRO A 67 6.95 -4.20 -5.55
N TRP A 68 7.40 -3.02 -5.09
CA TRP A 68 6.54 -1.86 -4.86
C TRP A 68 5.86 -1.40 -6.15
N ASN A 69 6.64 -1.16 -7.21
CA ASN A 69 6.13 -0.72 -8.52
C ASN A 69 5.06 -1.66 -9.09
N ILE A 70 5.25 -2.98 -8.97
CA ILE A 70 4.29 -3.98 -9.45
C ILE A 70 3.04 -3.96 -8.56
N ALA A 71 3.21 -3.96 -7.25
CA ALA A 71 2.08 -4.02 -6.32
C ALA A 71 1.21 -2.76 -6.39
N THR A 72 1.80 -1.57 -6.31
CA THR A 72 1.06 -0.29 -6.39
C THR A 72 0.49 -0.09 -7.78
N GLY A 73 1.19 -0.48 -8.85
CA GLY A 73 0.66 -0.47 -10.21
C GLY A 73 -0.59 -1.34 -10.40
N ILE A 74 -0.62 -2.55 -9.81
CA ILE A 74 -1.82 -3.40 -9.79
C ILE A 74 -2.94 -2.77 -8.96
N VAL A 75 -2.61 -2.24 -7.78
CA VAL A 75 -3.58 -1.61 -6.88
C VAL A 75 -4.22 -0.38 -7.52
N MET A 76 -3.46 0.46 -8.25
CA MET A 76 -3.99 1.62 -8.95
C MET A 76 -4.88 1.24 -10.15
N LEU A 77 -4.66 0.07 -10.75
CA LEU A 77 -5.44 -0.42 -11.89
C LEU A 77 -6.81 -0.99 -11.49
N LEU A 78 -6.93 -1.55 -10.28
CA LEU A 78 -8.11 -2.26 -9.76
C LEU A 78 -9.07 -1.34 -9.00
#